data_AF-A0AA96QR72-F1
#
_entry.id   AF-A0AA96QR72-F1
#
_cell.length_a   1.000
_cell.length_b   1.000
_cell.length_c   1.000
_cell.angle_alpha   90.00
_cell.angle_beta   90.00
_cell.angle_gamma   90.00
#
_symmetry.space_group_name_H-M   'P 1'
#
loop_
_entity.id
_entity.type
_entity.pdbx_description
1 polymer ?
#
loop_
_entity_poly.entity_id
_entity_poly.type
_entity_poly.pdbx_seq_one_letter_code
_entity_poly.pdbx_strand_id
1 'polypeptide(L)'
;MGITYAVLANRLVELGMVPVEAVGEVLDLCGADEEPGPADIGFALVDFGVAVAVHGDDVDDLEESYRELLRETAAVSGVVVGEVVLGRDDDGAESLRFEVGGVPVVWGVEHRSEEYLDQLAVFEFIDRLEPGGDDPRRFHALDGVDVGAVYVLATPEQARALEVEFGIAYT
;
A
#
# COMPACT_ATOMS: atom_id res chain seq x y z
N MET A 1 23.04 4.73 17.82
CA MET A 1 23.21 4.24 16.43
C MET A 1 21.87 4.52 15.80
N GLY A 2 21.80 5.37 14.78
CA GLY A 2 20.54 5.71 14.13
C GLY A 2 19.99 4.51 13.37
N ILE A 3 18.71 4.59 13.02
CA ILE A 3 18.07 3.63 12.13
C ILE A 3 18.54 3.97 10.72
N THR A 4 19.21 3.04 10.04
CA THR A 4 19.56 3.18 8.62
C THR A 4 18.65 2.31 7.75
N TYR A 5 18.64 2.56 6.43
CA TYR A 5 17.94 1.67 5.50
C TYR A 5 18.45 0.23 5.55
N ALA A 6 19.75 -0.01 5.78
CA ALA A 6 20.29 -1.35 5.98
C ALA A 6 19.73 -2.03 7.23
N VAL A 7 19.55 -1.27 8.33
CA VAL A 7 18.94 -1.82 9.56
C VAL A 7 17.48 -2.18 9.31
N LEU A 8 16.72 -1.31 8.64
CA LEU A 8 15.33 -1.59 8.25
C LEU A 8 15.24 -2.83 7.36
N ALA A 9 16.01 -2.89 6.26
CA ALA A 9 16.01 -4.00 5.32
C ALA A 9 16.32 -5.35 5.98
N ASN A 10 17.38 -5.40 6.79
CA ASN A 10 17.73 -6.62 7.53
C ASN A 10 16.59 -7.07 8.44
N ARG A 11 15.92 -6.11 9.08
CA ARG A 11 14.82 -6.43 9.97
C ARG A 11 13.58 -6.94 9.24
N LEU A 12 13.26 -6.38 8.07
CA LEU A 12 12.18 -6.88 7.21
C LEU A 12 12.45 -8.33 6.76
N VAL A 13 13.71 -8.67 6.46
CA VAL A 13 14.11 -10.05 6.14
C VAL A 13 13.95 -10.97 7.35
N GLU A 14 14.41 -10.57 8.53
CA GLU A 14 14.27 -11.36 9.76
C GLU A 14 12.81 -11.61 10.15
N LEU A 15 11.94 -10.62 9.91
CA LEU A 15 10.51 -10.72 10.12
C LEU A 15 9.79 -11.53 9.04
N GLY A 16 10.50 -11.96 7.99
CA GLY A 16 9.94 -12.71 6.87
C GLY A 16 8.99 -11.90 5.99
N MET A 17 9.13 -10.57 5.99
CA MET A 17 8.30 -9.67 5.17
C MET A 17 8.82 -9.57 3.73
N VAL A 18 10.14 -9.63 3.56
CA VAL A 18 10.81 -9.64 2.25
C VAL A 18 11.87 -10.73 2.17
N PRO A 19 12.12 -11.30 0.99
CA PRO A 19 13.25 -12.20 0.80
C PRO A 19 14.57 -11.41 0.73
N VAL A 20 15.69 -12.04 1.11
CA VAL A 20 17.01 -11.37 1.17
C VAL A 20 17.49 -10.89 -0.21
N GLU A 21 17.07 -11.54 -1.27
CA GLU A 21 17.38 -11.15 -2.64
C GLU A 21 16.65 -9.87 -3.09
N ALA A 22 15.54 -9.49 -2.45
CA ALA A 22 14.76 -8.32 -2.83
C ALA A 22 15.28 -7.00 -2.23
N VAL A 23 16.16 -7.05 -1.22
CA VAL A 23 16.60 -5.81 -0.55
C VAL A 23 17.68 -5.04 -1.29
N GLY A 24 18.44 -5.70 -2.18
CA GLY A 24 19.63 -5.11 -2.80
C GLY A 24 19.32 -3.88 -3.64
N GLU A 25 18.32 -3.98 -4.53
CA GLU A 25 17.95 -2.87 -5.44
C GLU A 25 17.45 -1.65 -4.68
N VAL A 26 16.66 -1.86 -3.62
CA VAL A 26 16.16 -0.77 -2.76
C VAL A 26 17.29 -0.11 -1.98
N LEU A 27 18.22 -0.90 -1.44
CA LEU A 27 19.38 -0.34 -0.71
C LEU A 27 20.33 0.44 -1.63
N ASP A 28 20.46 0.03 -2.89
CA ASP A 28 21.22 0.76 -3.91
C ASP A 28 20.54 2.09 -4.28
N LEU A 29 19.20 2.15 -4.26
CA LEU A 29 18.42 3.36 -4.52
C LEU A 29 18.47 4.36 -3.35
N CYS A 30 18.19 3.88 -2.13
CA CYS A 30 18.04 4.72 -0.94
C CYS A 30 19.38 5.08 -0.28
N GLY A 31 20.43 4.28 -0.51
CA GLY A 31 21.71 4.37 0.19
C GLY A 31 21.67 3.65 1.55
N ALA A 32 22.30 2.48 1.63
CA ALA A 32 22.23 1.59 2.79
C ALA A 32 22.56 2.23 4.17
N ASP A 33 23.48 3.19 4.20
CA ASP A 33 23.94 3.87 5.41
C ASP A 33 23.17 5.16 5.73
N GLU A 34 22.24 5.59 4.86
CA GLU A 34 21.41 6.77 5.09
C GLU A 34 20.37 6.50 6.19
N GLU A 35 20.08 7.53 7.00
CA GLU A 35 19.11 7.48 8.10
C GLU A 35 17.76 8.09 7.63
N PRO A 36 16.71 7.27 7.38
CA PRO A 36 15.42 7.79 6.97
C PRO A 36 14.75 8.63 8.05
N GLY A 37 14.06 9.70 7.63
CA GLY A 37 13.04 10.35 8.46
C GLY A 37 11.77 9.48 8.56
N PRO A 38 10.83 9.81 9.47
CA PRO A 38 9.61 9.02 9.67
C PRO A 38 8.78 8.79 8.40
N ALA A 39 8.63 9.82 7.55
CA ALA A 39 7.94 9.70 6.27
C ALA A 39 8.69 8.81 5.27
N ASP A 40 10.02 8.90 5.25
CA ASP A 40 10.88 8.12 4.35
C ASP A 40 10.82 6.62 4.66
N ILE A 41 10.60 6.25 5.93
CA ILE A 41 10.38 4.84 6.31
C ILE A 41 9.14 4.28 5.60
N GLY A 42 8.05 5.04 5.57
CA GLY A 42 6.82 4.63 4.88
C GLY A 42 7.04 4.37 3.40
N PHE A 43 7.73 5.27 2.71
CA PHE A 43 8.07 5.10 1.29
C PHE A 43 9.04 3.95 1.04
N ALA A 44 10.05 3.77 1.90
CA ALA A 44 10.93 2.62 1.79
C ALA A 44 10.19 1.29 1.93
N LEU A 45 9.16 1.20 2.78
CA LEU A 45 8.31 0.00 2.87
C LEU A 45 7.54 -0.28 1.57
N VAL A 46 7.18 0.77 0.81
CA VAL A 46 6.59 0.64 -0.53
C VAL A 46 7.65 0.10 -1.51
N ASP A 47 8.86 0.68 -1.51
CA ASP A 47 9.97 0.23 -2.36
C ASP A 47 10.38 -1.23 -2.07
N PHE A 48 10.34 -1.64 -0.81
CA PHE A 48 10.56 -3.04 -0.40
C PHE A 48 9.40 -3.98 -0.79
N GLY A 49 8.29 -3.47 -1.32
CA GLY A 49 7.15 -4.26 -1.79
C GLY A 49 6.29 -4.84 -0.66
N VAL A 50 6.31 -4.23 0.53
CA VAL A 50 5.49 -4.65 1.68
C VAL A 50 4.39 -3.64 2.03
N ALA A 51 4.35 -2.52 1.32
CA ALA A 51 3.34 -1.49 1.50
C ALA A 51 2.89 -0.93 0.15
N VAL A 52 1.76 -0.24 0.17
CA VAL A 52 1.20 0.48 -0.97
C VAL A 52 1.02 1.94 -0.58
N ALA A 53 1.39 2.86 -1.47
CA ALA A 53 1.08 4.27 -1.32
C ALA A 53 -0.18 4.62 -2.13
N VAL A 54 -1.09 5.34 -1.51
CA VAL A 54 -2.19 6.04 -2.17
C VAL A 54 -1.79 7.50 -2.22
N HIS A 55 -1.29 7.92 -3.37
CA HIS A 55 -0.82 9.29 -3.56
C HIS A 55 -1.99 10.29 -3.43
N GLY A 56 -1.72 11.41 -2.77
CA GLY A 56 -2.63 12.56 -2.68
C GLY A 56 -2.39 13.63 -3.75
N ASP A 57 -1.51 13.35 -4.71
CA ASP A 57 -1.19 14.25 -5.82
C ASP A 57 -2.27 14.23 -6.91
N ASP A 58 -2.22 15.24 -7.77
CA ASP A 58 -3.09 15.35 -8.94
C ASP A 58 -2.86 14.16 -9.89
N VAL A 59 -3.94 13.55 -10.36
CA VAL A 59 -3.91 12.49 -11.37
C VAL A 59 -4.46 12.97 -12.70
N ASP A 60 -3.83 12.53 -13.79
CA ASP A 60 -4.26 12.85 -15.16
C ASP A 60 -5.44 11.97 -15.63
N ASP A 61 -5.52 10.74 -15.11
CA ASP A 61 -6.54 9.74 -15.45
C ASP A 61 -6.91 8.91 -14.21
N LEU A 62 -8.15 9.07 -13.73
CA LEU A 62 -8.64 8.36 -12.55
C LEU A 62 -8.69 6.84 -12.75
N GLU A 63 -9.13 6.37 -13.92
CA GLU A 63 -9.26 4.93 -14.17
C GLU A 63 -7.89 4.26 -14.17
N GLU A 64 -6.92 4.84 -14.88
CA GLU A 64 -5.55 4.32 -14.90
C GLU A 64 -4.91 4.38 -13.50
N SER A 65 -5.16 5.45 -12.74
CA SER A 65 -4.65 5.58 -11.37
C SER A 65 -5.21 4.51 -10.43
N TYR A 66 -6.51 4.19 -10.52
CA TYR A 66 -7.08 3.06 -9.77
C TYR A 66 -6.57 1.70 -10.27
N ARG A 67 -6.37 1.55 -11.59
CA ARG A 67 -5.82 0.32 -12.17
C ARG A 67 -4.41 0.06 -11.64
N GLU A 68 -3.58 1.10 -11.57
CA GLU A 68 -2.23 1.03 -11.00
C GLU A 68 -2.26 0.73 -9.50
N LEU A 69 -3.03 1.48 -8.71
CA LEU A 69 -3.19 1.24 -7.27
C LEU A 69 -3.63 -0.20 -6.97
N LEU A 70 -4.64 -0.71 -7.68
CA LEU A 70 -5.14 -2.07 -7.48
C LEU A 70 -4.12 -3.12 -7.92
N ARG A 71 -3.34 -2.86 -8.97
CA ARG A 71 -2.25 -3.74 -9.43
C ARG A 71 -1.12 -3.81 -8.41
N GLU A 72 -0.71 -2.68 -7.85
CA GLU A 72 0.33 -2.62 -6.82
C GLU A 72 -0.13 -3.32 -5.53
N THR A 73 -1.37 -3.05 -5.10
CA THR A 73 -1.97 -3.72 -3.94
C THR A 73 -2.05 -5.22 -4.14
N ALA A 74 -2.44 -5.67 -5.33
CA ALA A 74 -2.45 -7.08 -5.71
C ALA A 74 -1.04 -7.71 -5.69
N ALA A 75 -0.01 -6.98 -6.13
CA ALA A 75 1.36 -7.46 -6.08
C ALA A 75 1.85 -7.66 -4.63
N VAL A 76 1.47 -6.75 -3.72
CA VAL A 76 1.84 -6.81 -2.29
C VAL A 76 1.07 -7.93 -1.56
N SER A 77 -0.24 -8.05 -1.78
CA SER A 77 -1.07 -9.05 -1.08
C SER A 77 -1.11 -10.43 -1.74
N GLY A 78 -0.72 -10.52 -3.01
CA GLY A 78 -0.79 -11.76 -3.78
C GLY A 78 -2.20 -12.12 -4.25
N VAL A 79 -3.20 -11.24 -4.04
CA VAL A 79 -4.52 -11.43 -4.64
C VAL A 79 -4.46 -11.16 -6.13
N VAL A 80 -5.39 -11.75 -6.90
CA VAL A 80 -5.51 -11.48 -8.33
C VAL A 80 -6.61 -10.45 -8.54
N VAL A 81 -6.27 -9.31 -9.14
CA VAL A 81 -7.23 -8.31 -9.59
C VAL A 81 -7.43 -8.40 -11.10
N GLY A 82 -8.69 -8.46 -11.53
CA GLY A 82 -9.07 -8.44 -12.93
C GLY A 82 -9.01 -7.04 -13.56
N GLU A 83 -9.48 -6.92 -14.80
CA GLU A 83 -9.56 -5.62 -15.47
C GLU A 83 -10.43 -4.64 -14.70
N VAL A 84 -9.94 -3.42 -14.54
CA VAL A 84 -10.59 -2.35 -13.77
C VAL A 84 -11.24 -1.39 -14.75
N VAL A 85 -12.54 -1.16 -14.56
CA VAL A 85 -13.31 -0.20 -15.37
C VAL A 85 -14.02 0.76 -14.45
N LEU A 86 -13.72 2.05 -14.60
CA LEU A 86 -14.45 3.14 -13.96
C LEU A 86 -15.67 3.49 -14.80
N GLY A 87 -16.84 3.53 -14.17
CA GLY A 87 -18.06 3.89 -14.86
C GLY A 87 -19.01 4.69 -13.98
N ARG A 88 -19.89 5.43 -14.63
CA ARG A 88 -20.94 6.24 -14.00
C ARG A 88 -22.31 5.73 -14.42
N ASP A 89 -23.25 5.64 -13.48
CA ASP A 89 -24.64 5.26 -13.78
C ASP A 89 -25.52 6.46 -14.18
N ASP A 90 -26.80 6.19 -14.45
CA ASP A 90 -27.77 7.21 -14.90
C ASP A 90 -28.05 8.28 -13.82
N ASP A 91 -27.87 7.94 -12.53
CA ASP A 91 -28.03 8.86 -11.40
C ASP A 91 -26.74 9.65 -11.12
N GLY A 92 -25.66 9.37 -11.87
CA GLY A 92 -24.38 10.03 -11.76
C GLY A 92 -23.44 9.42 -10.73
N ALA A 93 -23.79 8.29 -10.11
CA ALA A 93 -22.95 7.61 -9.14
C ALA A 93 -21.80 6.87 -9.84
N GLU A 94 -20.59 6.99 -9.30
CA GLU A 94 -19.38 6.40 -9.86
C GLU A 94 -19.03 5.09 -9.16
N SER A 95 -18.56 4.13 -9.95
CA SER A 95 -18.10 2.85 -9.42
C SER A 95 -17.03 2.21 -10.30
N LEU A 96 -16.08 1.57 -9.65
CA LEU A 96 -15.12 0.66 -10.25
C LEU A 96 -15.72 -0.74 -10.33
N ARG A 97 -15.55 -1.40 -11.48
CA ARG A 97 -15.99 -2.79 -11.72
C ARG A 97 -14.77 -3.63 -12.11
N PHE A 98 -14.54 -4.71 -11.38
CA PHE A 98 -13.41 -5.63 -11.56
C PHE A 98 -13.68 -6.96 -10.86
N GLU A 99 -12.69 -7.85 -10.85
CA GLU A 99 -12.73 -9.12 -10.12
C GLU A 99 -11.61 -9.18 -9.09
N VAL A 100 -11.86 -9.77 -7.91
CA VAL A 100 -10.82 -10.12 -6.93
C VAL A 100 -10.87 -11.63 -6.71
N GLY A 101 -9.80 -12.34 -7.07
CA GLY A 101 -9.77 -13.80 -6.99
C GLY A 101 -10.88 -14.49 -7.79
N GLY A 102 -11.31 -13.88 -8.91
CA GLY A 102 -12.42 -14.35 -9.74
C GLY A 102 -13.82 -14.05 -9.19
N VAL A 103 -13.94 -13.25 -8.11
CA VAL A 103 -15.22 -12.78 -7.59
C VAL A 103 -15.48 -11.36 -8.11
N PRO A 104 -16.60 -11.12 -8.81
CA PRO A 104 -16.97 -9.77 -9.25
C PRO A 104 -17.15 -8.81 -8.08
N VAL A 105 -16.59 -7.61 -8.24
CA VAL A 105 -16.67 -6.51 -7.30
C VAL A 105 -17.22 -5.28 -8.01
N VAL A 106 -18.10 -4.57 -7.31
CA VAL A 106 -18.51 -3.21 -7.63
C VAL A 106 -18.15 -2.36 -6.42
N TRP A 107 -17.24 -1.41 -6.63
CA TRP A 107 -16.72 -0.53 -5.57
C TRP A 107 -17.14 0.90 -5.88
N GLY A 108 -17.99 1.47 -5.03
CA GLY A 108 -18.42 2.87 -5.15
C GLY A 108 -17.30 3.82 -4.76
N VAL A 109 -17.12 4.88 -5.55
CA VAL A 109 -16.14 5.94 -5.34
C VAL A 109 -16.82 7.29 -5.52
N GLU A 110 -16.43 8.29 -4.73
CA GLU A 110 -17.01 9.63 -4.74
C GLU A 110 -15.93 10.69 -4.94
N HIS A 111 -15.65 11.03 -6.20
CA HIS A 111 -14.68 12.05 -6.53
C HIS A 111 -15.25 13.47 -6.34
N ARG A 112 -14.52 14.31 -5.62
CA ARG A 112 -14.79 15.76 -5.53
C ARG A 112 -14.09 16.58 -6.62
N SER A 113 -13.10 15.98 -7.28
CA SER A 113 -12.37 16.49 -8.44
C SER A 113 -12.00 15.30 -9.34
N GLU A 114 -11.86 15.53 -10.63
CA GLU A 114 -11.33 14.51 -11.56
C GLU A 114 -9.81 14.30 -11.39
N GLU A 115 -9.17 15.10 -10.53
CA GLU A 115 -7.72 15.10 -10.30
C GLU A 115 -7.30 14.33 -9.04
N TYR A 116 -8.22 13.79 -8.23
CA TYR A 116 -7.85 13.12 -6.97
C TYR A 116 -8.55 11.79 -6.81
N LEU A 117 -7.80 10.77 -6.39
CA LEU A 117 -8.37 9.51 -5.90
C LEU A 117 -9.23 9.75 -4.66
N ASP A 118 -10.30 8.97 -4.50
CA ASP A 118 -11.11 8.98 -3.30
C ASP A 118 -10.42 8.18 -2.19
N GLN A 119 -9.58 8.86 -1.39
CA GLN A 119 -8.83 8.23 -0.33
C GLN A 119 -9.70 7.59 0.76
N LEU A 120 -10.91 8.12 1.00
CA LEU A 120 -11.82 7.52 1.97
C LEU A 120 -12.35 6.19 1.43
N ALA A 121 -12.78 6.17 0.17
CA ALA A 121 -13.21 4.92 -0.47
C ALA A 121 -12.07 3.88 -0.48
N VAL A 122 -10.82 4.30 -0.68
CA VAL A 122 -9.66 3.39 -0.62
C VAL A 122 -9.48 2.83 0.78
N PHE A 123 -9.49 3.68 1.81
CA PHE A 123 -9.40 3.26 3.20
C PHE A 123 -10.50 2.25 3.57
N GLU A 124 -11.73 2.46 3.14
CA GLU A 124 -12.86 1.57 3.43
C GLU A 124 -12.80 0.24 2.64
N PHE A 125 -12.09 0.22 1.51
CA PHE A 125 -12.06 -0.94 0.61
C PHE A 125 -10.82 -1.82 0.77
N ILE A 126 -9.69 -1.27 1.20
CA ILE A 126 -8.37 -1.93 1.11
C ILE A 126 -8.30 -3.29 1.83
N ASP A 127 -9.04 -3.47 2.93
CA ASP A 127 -9.16 -4.75 3.64
C ASP A 127 -9.69 -5.89 2.76
N ARG A 128 -10.44 -5.56 1.71
CA ARG A 128 -10.97 -6.55 0.75
C ARG A 128 -9.89 -7.12 -0.18
N LEU A 129 -8.72 -6.49 -0.20
CA LEU A 129 -7.54 -6.92 -0.96
C LEU A 129 -6.53 -7.67 -0.08
N GLU A 130 -6.85 -7.95 1.18
CA GLU A 130 -6.05 -8.84 2.03
C GLU A 130 -5.94 -10.24 1.40
N PRO A 131 -4.82 -10.98 1.63
CA PRO A 131 -4.59 -12.28 1.00
C PRO A 131 -5.66 -13.34 1.32
N GLY A 132 -6.32 -13.22 2.48
CA GLY A 132 -7.36 -14.13 2.95
C GLY A 132 -6.83 -15.53 3.33
N GLY A 133 -7.75 -16.47 3.52
CA GLY A 133 -7.40 -17.85 3.90
C GLY A 133 -6.73 -17.95 5.28
N ASP A 134 -5.59 -18.66 5.33
CA ASP A 134 -4.79 -18.83 6.55
C ASP A 134 -3.68 -17.77 6.69
N ASP A 135 -3.58 -16.82 5.75
CA ASP A 135 -2.61 -15.73 5.82
C ASP A 135 -3.12 -14.65 6.80
N PRO A 136 -2.42 -14.40 7.92
CA PRO A 136 -2.90 -13.47 8.94
C PRO A 136 -2.54 -12.01 8.66
N ARG A 137 -1.89 -11.71 7.53
CA ARG A 137 -1.50 -10.34 7.17
C ARG A 137 -2.73 -9.48 6.88
N ARG A 138 -2.67 -8.24 7.37
CA ARG A 138 -3.68 -7.20 7.20
C ARG A 138 -3.03 -5.90 6.75
N PHE A 139 -3.79 -5.04 6.09
CA PHE A 139 -3.32 -3.71 5.79
C PHE A 139 -3.40 -2.83 7.05
N HIS A 140 -2.30 -2.17 7.38
CA HIS A 140 -2.22 -1.20 8.48
C HIS A 140 -1.91 0.17 7.89
N ALA A 141 -2.82 1.12 8.04
CA ALA A 141 -2.65 2.48 7.55
C ALA A 141 -1.63 3.22 8.42
N LEU A 142 -0.61 3.83 7.81
CA LEU A 142 0.40 4.61 8.53
C LEU A 142 -0.13 6.00 8.91
N ASP A 143 0.20 6.43 10.12
CA ASP A 143 -0.04 7.79 10.59
C ASP A 143 1.06 8.74 10.11
N GLY A 144 0.68 10.02 9.92
CA GLY A 144 1.65 11.10 9.73
C GLY A 144 2.34 11.11 8.37
N VAL A 145 1.71 10.52 7.34
CA VAL A 145 2.16 10.64 5.95
C VAL A 145 1.56 11.92 5.36
N ASP A 146 2.41 12.89 5.01
CA ASP A 146 1.97 14.25 4.63
C ASP A 146 1.33 14.34 3.23
N VAL A 147 1.57 13.37 2.34
CA VAL A 147 1.21 13.43 0.90
C VAL A 147 0.26 12.31 0.44
N GLY A 148 -0.46 11.68 1.38
CA GLY A 148 -1.40 10.61 1.08
C GLY A 148 -1.53 9.60 2.20
N ALA A 149 -1.79 8.34 1.85
CA ALA A 149 -1.87 7.23 2.80
C ALA A 149 -0.91 6.11 2.38
N VAL A 150 -0.23 5.51 3.35
CA VAL A 150 0.59 4.30 3.13
C VAL A 150 -0.03 3.17 3.91
N TYR A 151 -0.23 2.02 3.27
CA TYR A 151 -0.80 0.83 3.89
C TYR A 151 0.23 -0.29 3.89
N VAL A 152 0.68 -0.69 5.06
CA VAL A 152 1.66 -1.78 5.21
C VAL A 152 0.91 -3.10 5.35
N LEU A 153 1.23 -4.08 4.53
CA LEU A 153 0.69 -5.43 4.66
C LEU A 153 1.55 -6.24 5.63
N ALA A 154 1.04 -6.43 6.85
CA ALA A 154 1.78 -7.10 7.90
C ALA A 154 0.87 -7.93 8.81
N THR A 155 1.42 -8.99 9.39
CA THR A 155 0.81 -9.65 10.54
C THR A 155 0.79 -8.70 11.75
N PRO A 156 -0.09 -8.90 12.75
CA PRO A 156 -0.08 -8.09 13.96
C PRO A 156 1.29 -8.06 14.66
N GLU A 157 2.02 -9.18 14.66
CA GLU A 157 3.35 -9.28 15.25
C GLU A 157 4.40 -8.47 14.47
N GLN A 158 4.34 -8.52 13.13
CA GLN A 158 5.23 -7.73 12.26
C GLN A 158 4.97 -6.22 12.41
N ALA A 159 3.70 -5.81 12.35
CA ALA A 159 3.32 -4.40 12.53
C ALA A 159 3.77 -3.88 13.90
N ARG A 160 3.59 -4.69 14.96
CA ARG A 160 4.05 -4.33 16.30
C ARG A 160 5.57 -4.21 16.39
N ALA A 161 6.33 -5.08 15.73
CA ALA A 161 7.78 -4.97 15.68
C ALA A 161 8.22 -3.67 14.97
N LEU A 162 7.57 -3.34 13.85
CA LEU A 162 7.81 -2.11 13.10
C LEU A 162 7.54 -0.86 13.94
N GLU A 163 6.43 -0.82 14.67
CA GLU A 163 6.10 0.27 15.60
C GLU A 163 7.15 0.45 16.71
N VAL A 164 7.53 -0.63 17.40
CA VAL A 164 8.48 -0.56 18.53
C VAL A 164 9.87 -0.14 18.08
N GLU A 165 10.34 -0.72 16.97
CA GLU A 165 11.74 -0.65 16.59
C GLU A 165 12.03 0.56 15.68
N PHE A 166 11.04 1.00 14.89
CA PHE A 166 11.18 2.07 13.92
C PHE A 166 10.32 3.30 14.19
N GLY A 167 9.47 3.27 15.21
CA GLY A 167 8.63 4.41 15.60
C GLY A 167 7.52 4.73 14.61
N ILE A 168 7.12 3.76 13.79
CA ILE A 168 5.97 3.86 12.89
C ILE A 168 4.69 3.81 13.72
N ALA A 169 3.71 4.65 13.39
CA ALA A 169 2.38 4.63 14.00
C ALA A 169 1.31 4.26 12.97
N TYR A 170 0.19 3.70 13.45
CA TYR A 170 -0.91 3.22 12.62
C TYR A 170 -2.26 3.81 13.08
N THR A 171 -3.17 4.06 12.14
CA THR A 171 -4.59 4.45 12.38
C THR A 171 -5.50 3.24 12.48
#